data_AF-A0A955MXT2-F1
#
_entry.id   AF-A0A955MXT2-F1
#
_cell.length_a   1.000
_cell.length_b   1.000
_cell.length_c   1.000
_cell.angle_alpha   90.00
_cell.angle_beta   90.00
_cell.angle_gamma   90.00
#
_symmetry.space_group_name_H-M   'P 1'
#
loop_
_entity.id
_entity.type
_entity.pdbx_description
1 polymer ?
#
loop_
_entity_poly.entity_id
_entity_poly.type
_entity_poly.pdbx_seq_one_letter_code
_entity_poly.pdbx_strand_id
1 'polypeptide(L)'
;MSDEKATGPLLPHGPKESHFLSLRIRWAGFLGAFGFFVGAVSLVGFLSPFHWAFDLLCHFRFQYALSLSLVTLAFVIMRRWKSAALCGLVATINIATVVPLFIPVDTSVPSSGKIREALHINVDRARGNKEAVRKLIEERDPDLLQLCEISYAWMNELEDLLERYPFRVVEERQDNFGIGLFSKHS
;
A
#
# COMPACT_ATOMS: atom_id res chain seq x y z
N MET A 1 62.40 -32.85 -64.38
CA MET A 1 62.03 -34.06 -63.63
C MET A 1 61.48 -33.57 -62.29
N SER A 2 60.19 -33.82 -62.05
CA SER A 2 59.45 -33.68 -60.76
C SER A 2 59.25 -32.26 -60.21
N ASP A 3 58.13 -31.81 -59.61
CA ASP A 3 56.73 -32.25 -59.37
C ASP A 3 56.01 -30.96 -58.91
N GLU A 4 54.88 -30.53 -59.48
CA GLU A 4 53.47 -30.77 -59.08
C GLU A 4 52.98 -30.15 -57.73
N LYS A 5 51.82 -29.46 -57.82
CA LYS A 5 50.79 -29.14 -56.78
C LYS A 5 51.07 -27.97 -55.80
N ALA A 6 50.11 -27.14 -55.38
CA ALA A 6 48.66 -27.10 -55.55
C ALA A 6 48.10 -25.68 -55.26
N THR A 7 46.91 -25.45 -55.80
CA THR A 7 45.96 -24.33 -55.62
C THR A 7 45.37 -24.21 -54.21
N GLY A 8 45.03 -22.98 -53.81
CA GLY A 8 44.02 -22.73 -52.77
C GLY A 8 43.60 -21.26 -52.71
N PRO A 9 42.32 -20.89 -52.99
CA PRO A 9 41.82 -19.53 -52.81
C PRO A 9 41.02 -19.34 -51.50
N LEU A 10 41.10 -18.10 -50.99
CA LEU A 10 40.12 -17.33 -50.19
C LEU A 10 39.62 -17.88 -48.85
N LEU A 11 39.81 -17.08 -47.79
CA LEU A 11 38.73 -16.82 -46.82
C LEU A 11 38.67 -15.32 -46.48
N PRO A 12 37.52 -14.65 -46.66
CA PRO A 12 37.29 -13.34 -46.08
C PRO A 12 36.96 -13.49 -44.59
N HIS A 13 37.55 -12.64 -43.76
CA HIS A 13 37.13 -12.47 -42.37
C HIS A 13 35.74 -11.80 -42.34
N GLY A 14 34.69 -12.61 -42.30
CA GLY A 14 33.34 -12.13 -42.01
C GLY A 14 33.26 -11.58 -40.58
N PRO A 15 32.46 -10.52 -40.32
CA PRO A 15 32.35 -9.94 -38.98
C PRO A 15 31.60 -10.92 -38.06
N LYS A 16 32.08 -11.05 -36.81
CA LYS A 16 31.38 -11.76 -35.75
C LYS A 16 30.14 -10.96 -35.32
N GLU A 17 28.99 -11.24 -35.92
CA GLU A 17 27.72 -10.81 -35.35
C GLU A 17 27.31 -11.72 -34.19
N SER A 18 27.62 -11.33 -32.94
CA SER A 18 27.02 -11.99 -31.77
C SER A 18 27.11 -11.17 -30.49
N HIS A 19 26.43 -10.02 -30.40
CA HIS A 19 26.24 -9.35 -29.10
C HIS A 19 24.85 -8.70 -28.86
N PHE A 20 24.00 -8.56 -29.88
CA PHE A 20 22.68 -7.92 -29.72
C PHE A 20 21.55 -8.87 -29.27
N LEU A 21 21.65 -10.17 -29.56
CA LEU A 21 20.59 -11.14 -29.28
C LEU A 21 20.56 -11.65 -27.83
N SER A 22 21.70 -11.69 -27.13
CA SER A 22 21.79 -12.18 -25.74
C SER A 22 21.23 -11.20 -24.71
N LEU A 23 21.22 -9.91 -25.02
CA LEU A 23 20.76 -8.87 -24.11
C LEU A 23 19.21 -8.83 -24.01
N ARG A 24 18.50 -9.07 -25.12
CA ARG A 24 17.02 -9.04 -25.17
C ARG A 24 16.35 -10.15 -24.33
N ILE A 25 16.97 -11.33 -24.25
CA ILE A 25 16.41 -12.47 -23.50
C ILE A 25 16.53 -12.23 -21.98
N ARG A 26 17.61 -11.57 -21.53
CA ARG A 26 17.79 -11.23 -20.10
C ARG A 26 16.71 -10.28 -19.59
N TRP A 27 16.46 -9.17 -20.28
CA TRP A 27 15.48 -8.18 -19.81
C TRP A 27 14.04 -8.71 -19.76
N ALA A 28 13.64 -9.51 -20.75
CA ALA A 28 12.34 -10.18 -20.77
C ALA A 28 12.17 -11.14 -19.58
N GLY A 29 13.25 -11.82 -19.18
CA GLY A 29 13.29 -12.70 -18.01
C GLY A 29 13.19 -11.93 -16.71
N PHE A 30 13.99 -10.88 -16.54
CA PHE A 30 13.92 -10.01 -15.35
C PHE A 30 12.54 -9.38 -15.17
N LEU A 31 11.93 -8.88 -16.25
CA LEU A 31 10.59 -8.31 -16.21
C LEU A 31 9.53 -9.36 -15.81
N GLY A 32 9.68 -10.60 -16.29
CA GLY A 32 8.82 -11.71 -15.90
C GLY A 32 8.97 -12.10 -14.44
N ALA A 33 10.21 -12.20 -13.95
CA ALA A 33 10.48 -12.48 -12.54
C ALA A 33 9.92 -11.38 -11.64
N PHE A 34 10.10 -10.11 -12.03
CA PHE A 34 9.55 -8.97 -11.30
C PHE A 34 8.02 -8.99 -11.28
N GLY A 35 7.37 -9.17 -12.44
CA GLY A 35 5.91 -9.26 -12.52
C GLY A 35 5.35 -10.43 -11.70
N PHE A 36 6.01 -11.59 -11.74
CA PHE A 36 5.65 -12.74 -10.91
C PHE A 36 5.79 -12.43 -9.41
N PHE A 37 6.91 -11.85 -9.00
CA PHE A 37 7.16 -11.50 -7.61
C PHE A 37 6.11 -10.51 -7.09
N VAL A 38 5.88 -9.41 -7.82
CA VAL A 38 4.87 -8.40 -7.44
C VAL A 38 3.47 -9.01 -7.42
N GLY A 39 3.13 -9.85 -8.40
CA GLY A 39 1.84 -10.54 -8.45
C GLY A 39 1.66 -11.49 -7.26
N ALA A 40 2.67 -12.30 -6.94
CA ALA A 40 2.63 -13.22 -5.80
C ALA A 40 2.48 -12.47 -4.47
N VAL A 41 3.29 -11.43 -4.23
CA VAL A 41 3.20 -10.60 -3.02
C VAL A 41 1.81 -9.95 -2.90
N SER A 42 1.28 -9.42 -4.01
CA SER A 42 -0.07 -8.86 -4.06
C SER A 42 -1.15 -9.87 -3.68
N LEU A 43 -1.06 -11.11 -4.21
CA LEU A 43 -2.01 -12.18 -3.91
C LEU A 43 -1.92 -12.64 -2.46
N VAL A 44 -0.70 -12.75 -1.90
CA VAL A 44 -0.49 -13.06 -0.48
C VAL A 44 -1.08 -11.96 0.41
N GLY A 45 -1.07 -10.70 -0.03
CA GLY A 45 -1.73 -9.59 0.68
C GLY A 45 -3.26 -9.73 0.81
N PHE A 46 -3.92 -10.67 0.14
CA PHE A 46 -5.32 -11.02 0.41
C PHE A 46 -5.50 -11.96 1.61
N LEU A 47 -4.41 -12.52 2.14
CA LEU A 47 -4.40 -13.35 3.34
C LEU A 47 -4.28 -12.52 4.63
N SER A 48 -4.37 -11.19 4.56
CA SER A 48 -4.35 -10.31 5.73
C SER A 48 -5.34 -10.68 6.84
N PRO A 49 -6.55 -11.22 6.56
CA PRO A 49 -7.45 -11.65 7.63
C PRO A 49 -6.90 -12.80 8.48
N PHE A 50 -5.91 -13.56 8.00
CA PHE A 50 -5.38 -14.74 8.70
C PHE A 50 -4.18 -14.42 9.60
N HIS A 51 -3.38 -13.39 9.28
CA HIS A 51 -2.19 -13.07 10.07
C HIS A 51 -1.73 -11.63 9.85
N TRP A 52 -1.37 -10.93 10.93
CA TRP A 52 -0.92 -9.53 10.92
C TRP A 52 0.26 -9.27 9.95
N ALA A 53 1.15 -10.24 9.76
CA ALA A 53 2.27 -10.10 8.83
C ALA A 53 1.83 -9.92 7.37
N PHE A 54 0.69 -10.51 6.97
CA PHE A 54 0.12 -10.33 5.63
C PHE A 54 -0.57 -8.98 5.48
N ASP A 55 -0.92 -8.33 6.58
CA ASP A 55 -1.51 -6.99 6.58
C ASP A 55 -0.52 -5.95 6.02
N LEU A 56 0.78 -6.11 6.32
CA LEU A 56 1.82 -5.27 5.71
C LEU A 56 1.80 -5.30 4.17
N LEU A 57 1.47 -6.45 3.58
CA LEU A 57 1.41 -6.62 2.13
C LEU A 57 0.10 -6.09 1.53
N CYS A 58 -0.93 -5.90 2.34
CA CYS A 58 -2.22 -5.43 1.85
C CYS A 58 -2.19 -3.93 1.50
N HIS A 59 -1.33 -3.13 2.14
CA HIS A 59 -1.32 -1.67 2.02
C HIS A 59 -0.87 -1.12 0.67
N PHE A 60 -0.15 -1.90 -0.15
CA PHE A 60 0.50 -1.39 -1.38
C PHE A 60 -0.29 -1.67 -2.67
N ARG A 61 -1.63 -1.80 -2.59
CA ARG A 61 -2.48 -2.16 -3.75
C ARG A 61 -2.31 -1.19 -4.93
N PHE A 62 -2.17 0.11 -4.66
CA PHE A 62 -1.95 1.10 -5.71
C PHE A 62 -0.63 0.87 -6.44
N GLN A 63 0.45 0.61 -5.70
CA GLN A 63 1.79 0.35 -6.25
C GLN A 63 1.81 -0.96 -7.05
N TYR A 64 1.09 -2.00 -6.60
CA TYR A 64 0.92 -3.25 -7.33
C TYR A 64 0.13 -3.05 -8.62
N ALA A 65 -1.00 -2.33 -8.56
CA ALA A 65 -1.81 -1.99 -9.73
C ALA A 65 -0.97 -1.28 -10.80
N LEU A 66 -0.25 -0.22 -10.41
CA LEU A 66 0.61 0.54 -11.32
C LEU A 66 1.73 -0.34 -11.90
N SER A 67 2.47 -1.03 -11.04
CA SER A 67 3.62 -1.84 -11.46
C SER A 67 3.21 -2.97 -12.41
N LEU A 68 2.15 -3.71 -12.08
CA LEU A 68 1.64 -4.79 -12.92
C LEU A 68 1.03 -4.28 -14.21
N SER A 69 0.42 -3.09 -14.21
CA SER A 69 -0.08 -2.45 -15.45
C SER A 69 1.07 -2.11 -16.40
N LEU A 70 2.17 -1.55 -15.88
CA LEU A 70 3.37 -1.26 -16.67
C LEU A 70 4.03 -2.53 -17.22
N VAL A 71 4.15 -3.57 -16.40
CA VAL A 71 4.65 -4.89 -16.84
C VAL A 71 3.74 -5.51 -17.91
N THR A 72 2.43 -5.41 -17.73
CA THR A 72 1.44 -5.88 -18.71
C THR A 72 1.61 -5.16 -20.04
N LEU A 73 1.71 -3.82 -20.02
CA LEU A 73 1.93 -3.01 -21.21
C LEU A 73 3.23 -3.41 -21.94
N ALA A 74 4.32 -3.58 -21.19
CA ALA A 74 5.59 -4.04 -21.75
C ALA A 74 5.45 -5.43 -22.41
N PHE A 75 4.74 -6.38 -21.80
CA PHE A 75 4.50 -7.69 -22.42
C PHE A 75 3.60 -7.63 -23.65
N VAL A 76 2.62 -6.73 -23.70
CA VAL A 76 1.80 -6.49 -24.91
C VAL A 76 2.68 -5.98 -26.05
N ILE A 77 3.55 -4.99 -25.80
CA ILE A 77 4.50 -4.45 -26.79
C ILE A 77 5.45 -5.56 -27.29
N MET A 78 5.90 -6.43 -26.38
CA MET A 78 6.75 -7.59 -26.71
C MET A 78 5.97 -8.77 -27.31
N ARG A 79 4.65 -8.64 -27.53
CA ARG A 79 3.73 -9.68 -28.04
C ARG A 79 3.71 -10.97 -27.22
N ARG A 80 4.02 -10.89 -25.91
CA ARG A 80 3.99 -12.02 -24.96
C ARG A 80 2.62 -12.13 -24.29
N TRP A 81 1.61 -12.48 -25.08
CA TRP A 81 0.19 -12.44 -24.68
C TRP A 81 -0.14 -13.23 -23.41
N LYS A 82 0.44 -14.42 -23.21
CA LYS A 82 0.20 -15.22 -21.99
C LYS A 82 0.67 -14.50 -20.72
N SER A 83 1.87 -13.92 -20.76
CA SER A 83 2.44 -13.18 -19.62
C SER A 83 1.69 -11.87 -19.39
N ALA A 84 1.29 -11.18 -20.46
CA ALA A 84 0.45 -9.99 -20.40
C ALA A 84 -0.91 -10.31 -19.76
N ALA A 85 -1.58 -11.40 -20.17
CA ALA A 85 -2.87 -11.79 -19.61
C ALA A 85 -2.78 -12.11 -18.11
N LEU A 86 -1.73 -12.83 -17.68
CA LEU A 86 -1.54 -13.16 -16.26
C LEU A 86 -1.28 -11.89 -15.41
N CYS A 87 -0.35 -11.04 -15.83
CA CYS A 87 -0.06 -9.80 -15.10
C CYS A 87 -1.26 -8.85 -15.13
N GLY A 88 -1.96 -8.79 -16.27
CA GLY A 88 -3.13 -7.94 -16.49
C GLY A 88 -4.28 -8.34 -15.57
N LEU A 89 -4.55 -9.64 -15.41
CA LEU A 89 -5.57 -10.14 -14.49
C LEU A 89 -5.31 -9.67 -13.05
N VAL A 90 -4.07 -9.85 -12.55
CA VAL A 90 -3.71 -9.42 -11.19
C VAL A 90 -3.72 -7.89 -11.07
N ALA A 91 -3.31 -7.16 -12.12
CA ALA A 91 -3.43 -5.72 -12.16
C ALA A 91 -4.89 -5.27 -12.04
N THR A 92 -5.80 -5.86 -12.82
CA THR A 92 -7.24 -5.56 -12.77
C THR A 92 -7.83 -5.81 -11.40
N ILE A 93 -7.45 -6.90 -10.73
CA ILE A 93 -7.86 -7.17 -9.34
C ILE A 93 -7.45 -6.01 -8.42
N ASN A 94 -6.19 -5.56 -8.48
CA ASN A 94 -5.74 -4.44 -7.65
C ASN A 94 -6.41 -3.11 -8.03
N ILE A 95 -6.58 -2.83 -9.32
CA ILE A 95 -7.31 -1.64 -9.80
C ILE A 95 -8.74 -1.64 -9.27
N ALA A 96 -9.45 -2.77 -9.32
CA ALA A 96 -10.81 -2.89 -8.82
C ALA A 96 -10.90 -2.64 -7.30
N THR A 97 -9.86 -2.95 -6.53
CA THR A 97 -9.80 -2.62 -5.09
C THR A 97 -9.51 -1.14 -4.83
N VAL A 98 -8.85 -0.45 -5.75
CA VAL A 98 -8.32 0.91 -5.55
C VAL A 98 -9.26 1.97 -6.13
N VAL A 99 -9.84 1.74 -7.31
CA VAL A 99 -10.70 2.71 -8.02
C VAL A 99 -11.88 3.20 -7.18
N PRO A 100 -12.61 2.35 -6.42
CA PRO A 100 -13.74 2.81 -5.60
C PRO A 100 -13.35 3.89 -4.57
N LEU A 101 -12.09 3.92 -4.12
CA LEU A 101 -11.60 4.90 -3.16
C LEU A 101 -11.50 6.33 -3.75
N PHE A 102 -11.50 6.45 -5.08
CA PHE A 102 -11.43 7.73 -5.79
C PHE A 102 -12.78 8.19 -6.34
N ILE A 103 -13.84 7.40 -6.16
CA ILE A 103 -15.19 7.78 -6.56
C ILE A 103 -15.74 8.70 -5.46
N PRO A 104 -16.01 9.98 -5.75
CA PRO A 104 -16.63 10.86 -4.77
C PRO A 104 -17.98 10.30 -4.37
N VAL A 105 -18.19 10.13 -3.07
CA VAL A 105 -19.52 9.85 -2.53
C VAL A 105 -20.23 11.19 -2.37
N ASP A 106 -21.48 11.30 -2.81
CA ASP A 106 -22.29 12.49 -2.57
C ASP A 106 -22.45 12.70 -1.06
N THR A 107 -21.70 13.65 -0.50
CA THR A 107 -21.75 14.03 0.91
C THR A 107 -22.80 15.10 1.16
N SER A 108 -23.96 15.02 0.51
CA SER A 108 -25.04 16.00 0.75
C SER A 108 -25.50 15.90 2.21
N VAL A 109 -24.97 16.78 3.06
CA VAL A 109 -25.33 16.86 4.46
C VAL A 109 -26.79 17.32 4.53
N PRO A 110 -27.71 16.57 5.17
CA PRO A 110 -29.08 17.01 5.35
C PRO A 110 -29.09 18.38 6.02
N SER A 111 -29.75 19.35 5.40
CA SER A 111 -29.78 20.76 5.84
C SER A 111 -30.41 20.95 7.23
N SER A 112 -31.04 19.90 7.78
CA SER A 112 -31.68 19.87 9.10
C SER A 112 -30.87 19.12 10.17
N GLY A 113 -29.68 18.62 9.85
CA GLY A 113 -28.82 17.92 10.81
C GLY A 113 -28.16 18.87 11.80
N LYS A 114 -28.14 18.52 13.09
CA LYS A 114 -27.34 19.22 14.10
C LYS A 114 -25.86 19.02 13.77
N ILE A 115 -25.12 20.10 13.56
CA ILE A 115 -23.66 20.05 13.36
C ILE A 115 -23.04 19.50 14.66
N ARG A 116 -22.18 18.49 14.52
CA ARG A 116 -21.43 17.87 15.62
C ARG A 116 -19.95 18.09 15.40
N GLU A 117 -19.25 18.53 16.44
CA GLU A 117 -17.79 18.66 16.37
C GLU A 117 -17.13 17.34 16.73
N ALA A 118 -16.24 16.86 15.87
CA ALA A 118 -15.44 15.66 16.10
C ALA A 118 -13.96 16.04 16.19
N LEU A 119 -13.29 15.56 17.22
CA LEU A 119 -11.88 15.81 17.47
C LEU A 119 -11.13 14.47 17.51
N HIS A 120 -10.13 14.31 16.65
CA HIS A 120 -9.24 13.15 16.63
C HIS A 120 -7.81 13.58 16.92
N ILE A 121 -7.19 12.97 17.93
CA ILE A 121 -5.84 13.31 18.40
C ILE A 121 -5.04 12.02 18.62
N ASN A 122 -3.86 11.94 18.02
CA ASN A 122 -2.81 11.04 18.51
C ASN A 122 -2.06 11.77 19.63
N VAL A 123 -2.11 11.24 20.85
CA VAL A 123 -1.58 11.94 22.03
C VAL A 123 -0.08 11.75 22.23
N ASP A 124 0.60 10.92 21.43
CA ASP A 124 1.99 10.45 21.67
C ASP A 124 2.14 9.93 23.11
N ARG A 125 1.99 8.62 23.29
CA ARG A 125 2.01 7.95 24.60
C ARG A 125 3.18 8.40 25.50
N ALA A 126 4.35 8.60 24.91
CA ALA A 126 5.60 8.78 25.63
C ALA A 126 5.98 10.26 25.83
N ARG A 127 5.65 11.13 24.89
CA ARG A 127 6.14 12.51 24.86
C ARG A 127 5.05 13.57 24.78
N GLY A 128 3.79 13.18 24.67
CA GLY A 128 2.71 14.14 24.59
C GLY A 128 2.54 14.96 25.86
N ASN A 129 2.14 16.21 25.67
CA ASN A 129 1.88 17.15 26.75
C ASN A 129 0.41 17.02 27.18
N LYS A 130 0.19 16.47 28.38
CA LYS A 130 -1.17 16.14 28.83
C LYS A 130 -2.02 17.36 29.10
N GLU A 131 -1.41 18.42 29.63
CA GLU A 131 -2.04 19.69 29.91
C GLU A 131 -2.50 20.40 28.62
N ALA A 132 -1.68 20.35 27.57
CA ALA A 132 -2.02 20.93 26.27
C ALA A 132 -3.19 20.17 25.62
N VAL A 133 -3.18 18.83 25.68
CA VAL A 133 -4.27 17.99 25.17
C VAL A 133 -5.56 18.24 25.95
N ARG A 134 -5.50 18.28 27.29
CA ARG A 134 -6.64 18.64 28.15
C ARG A 134 -7.23 19.99 27.75
N LYS A 135 -6.40 21.04 27.69
CA LYS A 135 -6.85 22.39 27.32
C LYS A 135 -7.51 22.41 25.95
N LEU A 136 -6.97 21.69 24.98
CA LEU A 136 -7.55 21.61 23.64
C LEU A 136 -8.95 20.96 23.67
N ILE A 137 -9.11 19.86 24.40
CA ILE A 137 -10.40 19.17 24.54
C ILE A 137 -11.42 20.06 25.26
N GLU A 138 -10.99 20.79 26.29
CA GLU A 138 -11.84 21.74 27.01
C GLU A 138 -12.26 22.93 26.15
N GLU A 139 -11.34 23.51 25.38
CA GLU A 139 -11.58 24.65 24.50
C GLU A 139 -12.51 24.30 23.35
N ARG A 140 -12.32 23.13 22.73
CA ARG A 140 -13.14 22.67 21.60
C ARG A 140 -14.46 22.06 22.01
N ASP A 141 -14.51 21.47 23.20
CA ASP A 141 -15.69 20.78 23.73
C ASP A 141 -16.38 19.84 22.72
N PRO A 142 -15.66 18.92 22.05
CA PRO A 142 -16.21 18.15 20.93
C PRO A 142 -17.38 17.26 21.36
N ASP A 143 -18.31 16.97 20.43
CA ASP A 143 -19.36 15.98 20.64
C ASP A 143 -18.82 14.55 20.56
N LEU A 144 -17.80 14.34 19.72
CA LEU A 144 -17.10 13.07 19.51
C LEU A 144 -15.59 13.28 19.68
N LEU A 145 -14.96 12.51 20.56
CA LEU A 145 -13.52 12.56 20.82
C LEU A 145 -12.89 11.20 20.55
N GLN A 146 -11.84 11.17 19.74
CA GLN A 146 -11.02 9.99 19.52
C GLN A 146 -9.57 10.27 19.92
N LEU A 147 -9.05 9.46 20.83
CA LEU A 147 -7.66 9.54 21.29
C LEU A 147 -6.91 8.27 20.86
N CYS A 148 -5.76 8.45 20.20
CA CYS A 148 -4.86 7.37 19.79
C CYS A 148 -3.53 7.45 20.56
N GLU A 149 -2.85 6.31 20.71
CA GLU A 149 -1.64 6.15 21.53
C GLU A 149 -1.85 6.43 23.03
N ILE A 150 -3.04 6.15 23.56
CA ILE A 150 -3.32 6.32 24.98
C ILE A 150 -2.69 5.20 25.82
N SER A 151 -2.30 5.55 27.05
CA SER A 151 -1.90 4.60 28.09
C SER A 151 -2.71 4.83 29.36
N TYR A 152 -2.55 3.95 30.35
CA TYR A 152 -3.11 4.13 31.69
C TYR A 152 -2.81 5.51 32.30
N ALA A 153 -1.60 6.04 32.05
CA ALA A 153 -1.24 7.37 32.55
C ALA A 153 -2.01 8.51 31.85
N TRP A 154 -2.39 8.32 30.58
CA TRP A 154 -3.26 9.26 29.87
C TRP A 154 -4.69 9.19 30.37
N MET A 155 -5.20 7.99 30.59
CA MET A 155 -6.58 7.78 31.04
C MET A 155 -6.79 8.27 32.47
N ASN A 156 -5.84 8.03 33.37
CA ASN A 156 -5.88 8.58 34.72
C ASN A 156 -5.79 10.11 34.72
N GLU A 157 -4.92 10.69 33.89
CA GLU A 157 -4.77 12.15 33.84
C GLU A 157 -6.03 12.83 33.30
N LEU A 158 -6.75 12.22 32.36
CA LEU A 158 -7.92 12.82 31.71
C LEU A 158 -9.26 12.33 32.29
N GLU A 159 -9.25 11.53 33.36
CA GLU A 159 -10.42 10.78 33.84
C GLU A 159 -11.64 11.68 34.08
N ASP A 160 -11.45 12.76 34.86
CA ASP A 160 -12.46 13.78 35.19
C ASP A 160 -13.04 14.46 33.94
N LEU A 161 -12.18 14.77 32.95
CA LEU A 161 -12.61 15.39 31.71
C LEU A 161 -13.44 14.43 30.87
N LEU A 162 -13.04 13.15 30.87
CA LEU A 162 -13.69 12.09 30.10
C LEU A 162 -15.03 11.66 30.69
N GLU A 163 -15.34 11.98 31.95
CA GLU A 163 -16.68 11.77 32.55
C GLU A 163 -17.78 12.53 31.79
N ARG A 164 -17.43 13.60 31.08
CA ARG A 164 -18.35 14.37 30.22
C ARG A 164 -18.86 13.57 29.02
N TYR A 165 -18.27 12.41 28.73
CA TYR A 165 -18.61 11.54 27.61
C TYR A 165 -19.18 10.21 28.13
N PRO A 166 -20.51 10.11 28.35
CA PRO A 166 -21.14 8.92 28.92
C PRO A 166 -21.00 7.67 28.06
N PHE A 167 -20.81 7.82 26.74
CA PHE A 167 -20.59 6.70 25.81
C PHE A 167 -19.11 6.61 25.49
N ARG A 168 -18.48 5.49 25.86
CA ARG A 168 -17.05 5.28 25.61
C ARG A 168 -16.68 3.84 25.34
N VAL A 169 -15.71 3.65 24.45
CA VAL A 169 -15.03 2.37 24.21
C VAL A 169 -13.53 2.66 24.27
N VAL A 170 -12.82 1.98 25.17
CA VAL A 170 -11.41 2.24 25.44
C VAL A 170 -10.65 0.92 25.46
N GLU A 171 -9.59 0.85 24.69
CA GLU A 171 -8.59 -0.22 24.73
C GLU A 171 -7.24 0.43 25.06
N GLU A 172 -6.93 0.51 26.36
CA GLU A 172 -5.66 1.07 26.82
C GLU A 172 -4.53 0.08 26.63
N ARG A 173 -3.38 0.57 26.18
CA ARG A 173 -2.20 -0.27 25.96
C ARG A 173 -0.93 0.43 26.42
N GLN A 174 0.07 -0.37 26.77
CA GLN A 174 1.40 0.14 27.13
C GLN A 174 2.32 0.27 25.91
N ASP A 175 1.90 -0.27 24.76
CA ASP A 175 2.48 -0.02 23.45
C ASP A 175 1.81 1.22 22.79
N ASN A 176 2.20 1.56 21.57
CA ASN A 176 1.66 2.73 20.86
C ASN A 176 0.35 2.42 20.11
N PHE A 177 -0.42 1.42 20.55
CA PHE A 177 -1.68 1.03 19.90
C PHE A 177 -2.91 1.25 20.78
N GLY A 178 -2.76 1.87 21.95
CA GLY A 178 -3.91 2.19 22.79
C GLY A 178 -4.84 3.19 22.10
N ILE A 179 -6.16 2.98 22.21
CA ILE A 179 -7.16 3.81 21.54
C ILE A 179 -8.42 3.99 22.41
N GLY A 180 -9.00 5.17 22.37
CA GLY A 180 -10.27 5.49 23.02
C GLY A 180 -11.19 6.28 22.12
N LEU A 181 -12.47 5.90 22.11
CA LEU A 181 -13.54 6.63 21.45
C LEU A 181 -14.57 7.05 22.50
N PHE A 182 -14.91 8.34 22.52
CA PHE A 182 -15.76 8.97 23.52
C PHE A 182 -16.83 9.82 22.84
N SER A 183 -18.08 9.73 23.29
CA SER A 183 -19.21 10.46 22.72
C SER A 183 -20.13 10.99 23.81
N LYS A 184 -20.66 12.19 23.56
CA LYS A 184 -21.75 12.79 24.36
C LYS A 184 -23.12 12.22 24.02
N HIS A 185 -23.25 11.55 22.88
CA HIS A 185 -24.52 11.05 22.32
C HIS A 185 -24.42 9.56 21.97
N SER A 186 -25.52 8.84 22.12
CA SER A 186 -25.63 7.40 21.79
C SER A 186 -25.68 7.13 20.28
#